data_AF-A0A9W9N0C2-F1
#
_entry.id   AF-A0A9W9N0C2-F1
#
_cell.length_a   1.000
_cell.length_b   1.000
_cell.length_c   1.000
_cell.angle_alpha   90.00
_cell.angle_beta   90.00
_cell.angle_gamma   90.00
#
_symmetry.space_group_name_H-M   'P 1'
#
loop_
_entity.id
_entity.type
_entity.pdbx_description
1 polymer ?
#
loop_
_entity_poly.entity_id
_entity_poly.type
_entity_poly.pdbx_seq_one_letter_code
_entity_poly.pdbx_strand_id
1 'polypeptide(L)'
;MAFNLPIELLAIITSFSDTETLKALRLTNHMLSAIATKNLFSMFSLNTSDKGCADFESVVAHPQLKEHVRKIRLNTVEEDEYSDEEHDELELPFKWKEVLLTLPNIPNLESVVLRFEKNCSMDDSWTDIPQPADYRKTIIEWLGTGLVSLKQPLKELGIQNQQNVTTPSKDLQQVLSTLSSLRMNVMHELQPSCPENELEKKEVREFYANILPSMWLKPTMGSLRKLSLYANLYWGFYPKFSLEGIHCPNLQSLTLGNFCFFEDQQLDWILSHSSTLQELYLDDCPILFQARILNLEWQLAKCPLPRSSMEFRTGGKACSDGWYYHYPRQWNHYFASFETGLPHLRRFAIGHNEAWRSEDRYSLPFEKELDLVPELMEDRYFLFDGGTGPSQFTGPEYYNTDEDWPQCEDEDRNALKALYRKIKQQVDSGKFEVRHENM
;
A
#
# COMPACT_ATOMS: atom_id res chain seq x y z
N MET A 1 27.74 -7.10 36.34
CA MET A 1 26.50 -6.36 36.67
C MET A 1 25.34 -7.22 36.24
N ALA A 2 24.45 -7.59 37.16
CA ALA A 2 23.24 -8.34 36.81
C ALA A 2 22.18 -7.36 36.32
N PHE A 3 21.63 -7.59 35.12
CA PHE A 3 20.47 -6.85 34.65
C PHE A 3 19.28 -7.25 35.51
N ASN A 4 18.79 -6.35 36.38
CA ASN A 4 17.63 -6.57 37.26
C ASN A 4 16.27 -6.55 36.50
N LEU A 5 16.28 -6.74 35.18
CA LEU A 5 15.08 -6.75 34.36
C LEU A 5 14.64 -8.19 34.08
N PRO A 6 13.33 -8.49 34.13
CA PRO A 6 12.78 -9.74 33.63
C PRO A 6 13.23 -10.05 32.21
N ILE A 7 13.40 -11.33 31.89
CA ILE A 7 13.93 -11.78 30.60
C ILE A 7 13.02 -11.38 29.44
N GLU A 8 11.72 -11.29 29.69
CA GLU A 8 10.70 -10.86 28.72
C GLU A 8 10.90 -9.39 28.35
N LEU A 9 11.19 -8.52 29.32
CA LEU A 9 11.46 -7.11 29.05
C LEU A 9 12.79 -6.93 28.32
N LEU A 10 13.80 -7.72 28.67
CA LEU A 10 15.06 -7.72 27.92
C LEU A 10 14.84 -8.14 26.47
N ALA A 11 14.04 -9.19 26.21
CA ALA A 11 13.72 -9.64 24.87
C ALA A 11 12.98 -8.57 24.04
N ILE A 12 12.08 -7.81 24.67
CA ILE A 12 11.40 -6.66 24.04
C ILE A 12 12.42 -5.56 23.72
N ILE A 13 13.25 -5.15 24.68
CA ILE A 13 14.26 -4.09 24.47
C ILE A 13 15.20 -4.47 23.32
N THR A 14 15.72 -5.70 23.32
CA THR A 14 16.61 -6.17 22.26
C THR A 14 15.90 -6.33 20.93
N SER A 15 14.56 -6.40 20.88
CA SER A 15 13.83 -6.50 19.60
C SER A 15 13.80 -5.18 18.83
N PHE A 16 14.06 -4.06 19.52
CA PHE A 16 14.20 -2.73 18.92
C PHE A 16 15.65 -2.36 18.56
N SER A 17 16.61 -3.26 18.81
CA SER A 17 18.03 -3.02 18.53
C SER A 17 18.37 -3.31 17.07
N ASP A 18 19.29 -2.53 16.51
CA ASP A 18 19.83 -2.80 15.17
C ASP A 18 20.71 -4.06 15.13
N THR A 19 21.04 -4.51 13.92
CA THR A 19 21.85 -5.70 13.64
C THR A 19 23.23 -5.67 14.32
N GLU A 20 23.92 -4.54 14.31
CA GLU A 20 25.26 -4.41 14.89
C GLU A 20 25.20 -4.44 16.41
N THR A 21 24.21 -3.76 16.99
CA THR A 21 23.90 -3.82 18.42
C THR A 21 23.57 -5.25 18.84
N LEU A 22 22.76 -5.98 18.08
CA LEU A 22 22.46 -7.39 18.35
C LEU A 22 23.69 -8.28 18.29
N LYS A 23 24.58 -8.09 17.30
CA LYS A 23 25.86 -8.81 17.22
C LYS A 23 26.73 -8.52 18.44
N ALA A 24 26.83 -7.26 18.86
CA ALA A 24 27.59 -6.88 20.06
C ALA A 24 27.00 -7.48 21.33
N LEU A 25 25.67 -7.43 21.50
CA LEU A 25 24.95 -8.02 22.63
C LEU A 25 25.23 -9.52 22.75
N ARG A 26 25.38 -10.24 21.61
CA ARG A 26 25.70 -11.67 21.62
C ARG A 26 27.03 -12.01 22.28
N LEU A 27 27.96 -11.07 22.34
CA LEU A 27 29.29 -11.24 22.90
C LEU A 27 29.38 -10.81 24.37
N THR A 28 28.32 -10.26 24.95
CA THR A 28 28.35 -9.69 26.31
C THR A 28 28.24 -10.75 27.41
N ASN A 29 27.26 -11.66 27.33
CA ASN A 29 27.08 -12.80 28.25
C ASN A 29 26.11 -13.84 27.64
N HIS A 30 26.03 -15.03 28.24
CA HIS A 30 25.20 -16.14 27.74
C HIS A 30 23.70 -15.82 27.62
N MET A 31 23.13 -15.06 28.58
CA MET A 31 21.70 -14.70 28.55
C MET A 31 21.40 -13.76 27.39
N LEU A 32 22.16 -12.67 27.27
CA LEU A 32 22.03 -11.73 26.16
C LEU A 32 22.38 -12.38 24.83
N SER A 33 23.31 -13.35 24.82
CA SER A 33 23.62 -14.16 23.65
C SER A 33 22.44 -14.96 23.13
N ALA A 34 21.71 -15.65 24.02
CA ALA A 34 20.51 -16.39 23.62
C ALA A 34 19.41 -15.45 23.08
N ILE A 35 19.14 -14.36 23.78
CA ILE A 35 18.09 -13.39 23.41
C ILE A 35 18.44 -12.69 22.09
N ALA A 36 19.64 -12.15 21.98
CA ALA A 36 20.08 -11.41 20.80
C ALA A 36 20.25 -12.33 19.59
N THR A 37 20.64 -13.61 19.77
CA THR A 37 20.64 -14.59 18.67
C THR A 37 19.23 -14.80 18.14
N LYS A 38 18.23 -15.01 19.02
CA LYS A 38 16.83 -15.17 18.59
C LYS A 38 16.34 -13.96 17.79
N ASN A 39 16.63 -12.74 18.24
CA ASN A 39 16.18 -11.53 17.56
C ASN A 39 16.94 -11.30 16.24
N LEU A 40 18.26 -11.51 16.24
CA LEU A 40 19.11 -11.33 15.05
C LEU A 40 18.69 -12.25 13.89
N PHE A 41 18.32 -13.49 14.19
CA PHE A 41 17.88 -14.47 13.20
C PHE A 41 16.34 -14.54 13.05
N SER A 42 15.59 -13.61 13.67
CA SER A 42 14.13 -13.58 13.53
C SER A 42 13.68 -13.13 12.14
N MET A 43 14.48 -12.29 11.49
CA MET A 43 14.27 -11.83 10.12
C MET A 43 15.52 -12.14 9.30
N PHE A 44 15.32 -12.71 8.11
CA PHE A 44 16.40 -12.91 7.14
C PHE A 44 16.11 -12.09 5.88
N SER A 45 17.11 -11.39 5.35
CA SER A 45 17.01 -10.70 4.06
C SER A 45 17.80 -11.46 3.00
N LEU A 46 17.12 -12.00 2.00
CA LEU A 46 17.71 -12.66 0.85
C LEU A 46 17.77 -11.69 -0.32
N ASN A 47 18.96 -11.50 -0.88
CA ASN A 47 19.19 -10.77 -2.12
C ASN A 47 19.46 -11.76 -3.27
N THR A 48 19.68 -11.23 -4.48
CA THR A 48 19.96 -12.03 -5.68
C THR A 48 21.40 -12.55 -5.73
N SER A 49 22.28 -12.07 -4.86
CA SER A 49 23.69 -12.46 -4.84
C SER A 49 23.89 -13.94 -4.47
N ASP A 50 24.89 -14.56 -5.08
CA ASP A 50 25.33 -15.92 -4.78
C ASP A 50 25.66 -16.13 -3.31
N LYS A 51 26.31 -15.12 -2.71
CA LYS A 51 26.67 -15.14 -1.30
C LYS A 51 25.42 -15.10 -0.42
N GLY A 52 24.44 -14.25 -0.74
CA GLY A 52 23.18 -14.17 0.00
C GLY A 52 22.41 -15.49 -0.04
N CYS A 53 22.39 -16.17 -1.19
CA CYS A 53 21.81 -17.51 -1.31
C CYS A 53 22.54 -18.54 -0.44
N ALA A 54 23.88 -18.57 -0.47
CA ALA A 54 24.68 -19.49 0.34
C ALA A 54 24.51 -19.23 1.86
N ASP A 55 24.44 -17.96 2.26
CA ASP A 55 24.20 -17.57 3.65
C ASP A 55 22.80 -18.03 4.11
N PHE A 56 21.78 -17.89 3.25
CA PHE A 56 20.43 -18.38 3.54
C PHE A 56 20.40 -19.90 3.70
N GLU A 57 21.01 -20.64 2.77
CA GLU A 57 21.11 -22.10 2.84
C GLU A 57 21.82 -22.55 4.13
N SER A 58 22.88 -21.84 4.55
CA SER A 58 23.58 -22.10 5.80
C SER A 58 22.66 -21.93 7.02
N VAL A 59 21.83 -20.87 7.05
CA VAL A 59 20.84 -20.65 8.11
C VAL A 59 19.77 -21.75 8.12
N VAL A 60 19.25 -22.14 6.95
CA VAL A 60 18.23 -23.19 6.81
C VAL A 60 18.78 -24.57 7.22
N ALA A 61 20.04 -24.86 6.91
CA ALA A 61 20.72 -26.10 7.29
C ALA A 61 21.06 -26.15 8.79
N HIS A 62 21.24 -25.00 9.44
CA HIS A 62 21.64 -24.94 10.84
C HIS A 62 20.49 -25.38 11.78
N PRO A 63 20.69 -26.41 12.64
CA PRO A 63 19.60 -26.99 13.45
C PRO A 63 18.87 -26.01 14.37
N GLN A 64 19.58 -25.02 14.93
CA GLN A 64 19.01 -24.03 15.85
C GLN A 64 18.58 -22.71 15.17
N LEU A 65 19.31 -22.21 14.17
CA LEU A 65 19.04 -20.87 13.61
C LEU A 65 17.74 -20.84 12.82
N LYS A 66 17.44 -21.89 12.04
CA LYS A 66 16.19 -22.02 11.30
C LYS A 66 14.94 -21.95 12.19
N GLU A 67 15.06 -22.34 13.46
CA GLU A 67 13.95 -22.29 14.42
C GLU A 67 13.64 -20.85 14.85
N HIS A 68 14.58 -19.92 14.67
CA HIS A 68 14.40 -18.51 15.02
C HIS A 68 13.79 -17.68 13.90
N VAL A 69 13.95 -18.09 12.64
CA VAL A 69 13.46 -17.36 11.47
C VAL A 69 11.93 -17.34 11.44
N ARG A 70 11.36 -16.13 11.45
CA ARG A 70 9.91 -15.86 11.39
C ARG A 70 9.52 -15.03 10.18
N LYS A 71 10.42 -14.17 9.71
CA LYS A 71 10.19 -13.29 8.56
C LYS A 71 11.32 -13.42 7.54
N ILE A 72 10.96 -13.51 6.27
CA ILE A 72 11.94 -13.46 5.17
C ILE A 72 11.61 -12.25 4.29
N ARG A 73 12.62 -11.45 3.99
CA ARG A 73 12.54 -10.36 3.01
C ARG A 73 13.33 -10.78 1.77
N LEU A 74 12.63 -10.94 0.66
CA LEU A 74 13.17 -11.27 -0.65
C LEU A 74 13.34 -9.95 -1.40
N ASN A 75 14.57 -9.54 -1.68
CA ASN A 75 14.86 -8.32 -2.42
C ASN A 75 15.45 -8.70 -3.78
N THR A 76 14.75 -8.34 -4.86
CA THR A 76 15.26 -8.59 -6.22
C THR A 76 16.32 -7.57 -6.64
N VAL A 77 16.51 -6.51 -5.86
CA VAL A 77 17.54 -5.47 -5.98
C VAL A 77 18.22 -5.23 -4.62
N GLU A 78 19.51 -4.91 -4.62
CA GLU A 78 20.25 -4.62 -3.37
C GLU A 78 19.96 -3.20 -2.87
N GLU A 79 20.02 -2.22 -3.76
CA GLU A 79 19.67 -0.81 -3.53
C GLU A 79 18.68 -0.36 -4.60
N ASP A 80 17.77 0.57 -4.28
CA ASP A 80 16.98 1.22 -5.33
C ASP A 80 17.95 2.18 -6.05
N GLU A 81 18.29 1.91 -7.30
CA GLU A 81 19.27 2.75 -7.99
C GLU A 81 18.65 4.09 -8.43
N TYR A 82 19.41 5.17 -8.20
CA TYR A 82 19.10 6.52 -8.62
C TYR A 82 19.89 6.82 -9.90
N SER A 83 19.43 6.39 -11.07
CA SER A 83 20.00 6.95 -12.29
C SER A 83 19.06 6.91 -13.48
N ASP A 84 19.10 8.00 -14.24
CA ASP A 84 18.61 8.14 -15.62
C ASP A 84 19.56 7.42 -16.62
N GLU A 85 20.35 6.43 -16.18
CA GLU A 85 21.29 5.69 -17.04
C GLU A 85 20.61 4.47 -17.68
N GLU A 86 21.08 4.07 -18.87
CA GLU A 86 20.67 2.82 -19.54
C GLU A 86 21.07 1.63 -18.64
N HIS A 87 20.11 0.79 -18.26
CA HIS A 87 20.33 -0.32 -17.33
C HIS A 87 20.24 -1.67 -18.03
N ASP A 88 21.28 -2.50 -17.96
CA ASP A 88 21.15 -3.88 -18.44
C ASP A 88 19.95 -4.60 -17.76
N GLU A 89 19.13 -5.29 -18.55
CA GLU A 89 18.05 -6.14 -18.03
C GLU A 89 18.62 -7.14 -17.02
N LEU A 90 18.07 -7.19 -15.80
CA LEU A 90 18.57 -8.10 -14.79
C LEU A 90 18.24 -9.54 -15.16
N GLU A 91 19.26 -10.40 -15.15
CA GLU A 91 19.06 -11.83 -15.29
C GLU A 91 18.25 -12.39 -14.11
N LEU A 92 17.38 -13.36 -14.42
CA LEU A 92 16.65 -14.10 -13.39
C LEU A 92 17.63 -14.74 -12.38
N PRO A 93 17.41 -14.56 -11.06
CA PRO A 93 18.21 -15.20 -10.03
C PRO A 93 17.86 -16.67 -9.94
N PHE A 94 18.30 -17.51 -10.90
CA PHE A 94 17.87 -18.91 -11.02
C PHE A 94 18.08 -19.73 -9.74
N LYS A 95 19.06 -19.39 -8.90
CA LYS A 95 19.23 -19.99 -7.57
C LYS A 95 18.02 -19.82 -6.66
N TRP A 96 17.26 -18.73 -6.78
CA TRP A 96 16.03 -18.53 -6.03
C TRP A 96 15.01 -19.64 -6.30
N LYS A 97 14.97 -20.20 -7.51
CA LYS A 97 14.10 -21.33 -7.81
C LYS A 97 14.35 -22.51 -6.87
N GLU A 98 15.61 -22.81 -6.55
CA GLU A 98 16.00 -23.90 -5.66
C GLU A 98 15.86 -23.47 -4.20
N VAL A 99 16.33 -22.28 -3.86
CA VAL A 99 16.31 -21.72 -2.51
C VAL A 99 14.87 -21.59 -1.97
N LEU A 100 13.92 -21.10 -2.77
CA LEU A 100 12.53 -20.93 -2.35
C LEU A 100 11.82 -22.27 -2.11
N LEU A 101 12.28 -23.37 -2.73
CA LEU A 101 11.77 -24.71 -2.42
C LEU A 101 12.25 -25.23 -1.05
N THR A 102 13.22 -24.57 -0.41
CA THR A 102 13.69 -24.93 0.92
C THR A 102 12.92 -24.25 2.05
N LEU A 103 12.01 -23.31 1.75
CA LEU A 103 11.19 -22.60 2.75
C LEU A 103 10.46 -23.55 3.75
N PRO A 104 9.95 -24.73 3.35
CA PRO A 104 9.32 -25.68 4.28
C PRO A 104 10.25 -26.24 5.37
N ASN A 105 11.56 -26.05 5.24
CA ASN A 105 12.55 -26.41 6.25
C ASN A 105 12.64 -25.39 7.41
N ILE A 106 11.98 -24.24 7.28
CA ILE A 106 11.88 -23.20 8.30
C ILE A 106 10.54 -23.36 9.03
N PRO A 107 10.51 -23.99 10.21
CA PRO A 107 9.25 -24.44 10.83
C PRO A 107 8.40 -23.30 11.40
N ASN A 108 9.00 -22.14 11.68
CA ASN A 108 8.35 -21.00 12.32
C ASN A 108 8.18 -19.80 11.39
N LEU A 109 8.27 -20.01 10.06
CA LEU A 109 8.07 -18.96 9.08
C LEU A 109 6.61 -18.49 9.09
N GLU A 110 6.41 -17.20 9.36
CA GLU A 110 5.08 -16.60 9.51
C GLU A 110 4.84 -15.47 8.49
N SER A 111 5.90 -14.78 8.06
CA SER A 111 5.82 -13.58 7.24
C SER A 111 6.83 -13.62 6.09
N VAL A 112 6.38 -13.29 4.88
CA VAL A 112 7.28 -13.10 3.73
C VAL A 112 6.99 -11.76 3.07
N VAL A 113 8.05 -11.02 2.77
CA VAL A 113 7.99 -9.76 2.02
C VAL A 113 8.79 -9.94 0.74
N LEU A 114 8.17 -9.71 -0.41
CA LEU A 114 8.83 -9.63 -1.70
C LEU A 114 8.94 -8.16 -2.11
N ARG A 115 10.14 -7.68 -2.40
CA ARG A 115 10.40 -6.34 -2.92
C ARG A 115 10.96 -6.44 -4.33
N PHE A 116 10.24 -5.84 -5.27
CA PHE A 116 10.70 -5.59 -6.62
C PHE A 116 11.38 -4.23 -6.74
N GLU A 117 12.04 -4.02 -7.88
CA GLU A 117 12.49 -2.69 -8.27
C GLU A 117 11.29 -1.72 -8.40
N LYS A 118 11.47 -0.47 -7.94
CA LYS A 118 10.39 0.55 -7.97
C LYS A 118 10.01 0.94 -9.39
N ASN A 119 11.00 1.01 -10.29
CA ASN A 119 10.80 1.41 -11.67
C ASN A 119 10.09 0.31 -12.47
N CYS A 120 9.02 0.69 -13.17
CA CYS A 120 8.22 -0.18 -14.03
C CYS A 120 8.06 0.49 -15.39
N SER A 121 8.18 -0.28 -16.48
CA SER A 121 7.71 0.14 -17.80
C SER A 121 7.12 -1.05 -18.56
N MET A 122 6.34 -0.72 -19.59
CA MET A 122 5.40 -1.63 -20.26
C MET A 122 5.71 -1.78 -21.76
N ASP A 123 6.49 -0.86 -22.32
CA ASP A 123 6.93 -0.85 -23.73
C ASP A 123 8.45 -1.03 -23.81
N ASP A 124 8.97 -1.24 -25.04
CA ASP A 124 10.38 -1.03 -25.41
C ASP A 124 10.73 0.47 -25.28
N SER A 125 10.62 1.00 -24.07
CA SER A 125 11.06 2.35 -23.74
C SER A 125 12.53 2.46 -24.08
N TRP A 126 12.96 3.64 -24.54
CA TRP A 126 14.38 3.96 -24.78
C TRP A 126 15.29 3.78 -23.55
N THR A 127 14.69 3.50 -22.38
CA THR A 127 15.32 3.14 -21.13
C THR A 127 15.15 1.66 -20.90
N ASP A 128 16.26 0.92 -20.89
CA ASP A 128 16.27 -0.47 -20.47
C ASP A 128 15.81 -0.57 -19.00
N ILE A 129 14.87 -1.47 -18.74
CA ILE A 129 14.23 -1.61 -17.43
C ILE A 129 14.87 -2.80 -16.72
N PRO A 130 15.33 -2.65 -15.46
CA PRO A 130 15.98 -3.75 -14.76
C PRO A 130 15.10 -5.00 -14.62
N GLN A 131 13.77 -4.86 -14.50
CA GLN A 131 12.85 -5.97 -14.18
C GLN A 131 11.54 -5.93 -14.99
N PRO A 132 11.49 -6.56 -16.18
CA PRO A 132 10.27 -6.63 -16.99
C PRO A 132 9.17 -7.48 -16.36
N ALA A 133 7.96 -7.40 -16.92
CA ALA A 133 6.79 -8.08 -16.38
C ALA A 133 6.96 -9.61 -16.28
N ASP A 134 7.63 -10.24 -17.25
CA ASP A 134 7.89 -11.69 -17.24
C ASP A 134 8.90 -12.10 -16.17
N TYR A 135 9.90 -11.25 -15.88
CA TYR A 135 10.81 -11.44 -14.74
C TYR A 135 10.00 -11.47 -13.44
N ARG A 136 9.20 -10.43 -13.20
CA ARG A 136 8.41 -10.28 -11.97
C ARG A 136 7.40 -11.43 -11.79
N LYS A 137 6.73 -11.83 -12.88
CA LYS A 137 5.82 -12.98 -12.92
C LYS A 137 6.54 -14.28 -12.54
N THR A 138 7.73 -14.52 -13.09
CA THR A 138 8.52 -15.72 -12.79
C THR A 138 8.88 -15.81 -11.31
N ILE A 139 9.28 -14.69 -10.70
CA ILE A 139 9.58 -14.64 -9.25
C ILE A 139 8.32 -14.91 -8.41
N ILE A 140 7.17 -14.32 -8.77
CA ILE A 140 5.88 -14.58 -8.13
C ILE A 140 5.49 -16.06 -8.21
N GLU A 141 5.74 -16.71 -9.34
CA GLU A 141 5.50 -18.14 -9.54
C GLU A 141 6.38 -18.99 -8.61
N TRP A 142 7.69 -18.76 -8.59
CA TRP A 142 8.61 -19.50 -7.71
C TRP A 142 8.27 -19.30 -6.23
N LEU A 143 7.92 -18.06 -5.85
CA LEU A 143 7.49 -17.75 -4.50
C LEU A 143 6.22 -18.53 -4.13
N GLY A 144 5.20 -18.51 -5.00
CA GLY A 144 3.95 -19.24 -4.78
C GLY A 144 4.20 -20.73 -4.51
N THR A 145 5.02 -21.38 -5.33
CA THR A 145 5.36 -22.81 -5.19
C THR A 145 6.11 -23.12 -3.88
N GLY A 146 7.04 -22.24 -3.47
CA GLY A 146 7.72 -22.38 -2.18
C GLY A 146 6.77 -22.22 -0.99
N LEU A 147 5.89 -21.23 -1.04
CA LEU A 147 4.96 -20.89 0.05
C LEU A 147 3.83 -21.91 0.23
N VAL A 148 3.27 -22.44 -0.86
CA VAL A 148 2.20 -23.45 -0.77
C VAL A 148 2.70 -24.76 -0.13
N SER A 149 4.01 -25.00 -0.19
CA SER A 149 4.66 -26.19 0.35
C SER A 149 4.98 -26.09 1.86
N LEU A 150 4.67 -24.96 2.51
CA LEU A 150 4.93 -24.77 3.93
C LEU A 150 4.11 -25.74 4.79
N LYS A 151 4.72 -26.21 5.89
CA LYS A 151 4.06 -27.11 6.86
C LYS A 151 2.91 -26.43 7.61
N GLN A 152 3.01 -25.12 7.77
CA GLN A 152 1.98 -24.27 8.36
C GLN A 152 1.65 -23.17 7.34
N PRO A 153 0.39 -22.77 7.20
CA PRO A 153 0.03 -21.68 6.31
C PRO A 153 0.75 -20.39 6.68
N LEU A 154 1.23 -19.66 5.67
CA LEU A 154 1.82 -18.34 5.86
C LEU A 154 0.76 -17.40 6.47
N LYS A 155 1.17 -16.56 7.42
CA LYS A 155 0.25 -15.62 8.08
C LYS A 155 0.22 -14.27 7.38
N GLU A 156 1.38 -13.81 6.89
CA GLU A 156 1.55 -12.47 6.35
C GLU A 156 2.32 -12.50 5.03
N LEU A 157 1.76 -11.84 4.02
CA LEU A 157 2.43 -11.59 2.75
C LEU A 157 2.49 -10.08 2.49
N GLY A 158 3.69 -9.58 2.24
CA GLY A 158 3.92 -8.24 1.74
C GLY A 158 4.50 -8.28 0.33
N ILE A 159 3.97 -7.46 -0.58
CA ILE A 159 4.57 -7.25 -1.90
C ILE A 159 4.81 -5.75 -2.07
N GLN A 160 6.07 -5.38 -2.07
CA GLN A 160 6.54 -4.02 -2.29
C GLN A 160 6.86 -3.86 -3.79
N ASN A 161 6.37 -2.77 -4.37
CA ASN A 161 6.57 -2.42 -5.78
C ASN A 161 5.96 -3.43 -6.76
N GLN A 162 4.74 -3.89 -6.49
CA GLN A 162 3.97 -4.78 -7.36
C GLN A 162 3.57 -4.05 -8.65
N GLN A 163 4.02 -4.52 -9.83
CA GLN A 163 3.59 -3.93 -11.09
C GLN A 163 2.15 -4.34 -11.42
N ASN A 164 1.35 -3.39 -11.89
CA ASN A 164 -0.09 -3.55 -12.20
C ASN A 164 -0.42 -4.55 -13.33
N VAL A 165 0.56 -5.15 -14.01
CA VAL A 165 0.31 -6.22 -15.01
C VAL A 165 0.51 -7.62 -14.49
N THR A 166 1.21 -7.78 -13.37
CA THR A 166 1.58 -9.11 -12.90
C THR A 166 0.47 -9.72 -12.04
N THR A 167 0.12 -10.95 -12.36
CA THR A 167 -0.97 -11.70 -11.72
C THR A 167 -0.41 -12.74 -10.75
N PRO A 168 -1.11 -13.06 -9.64
CA PRO A 168 -0.66 -14.10 -8.75
C PRO A 168 -0.80 -15.47 -9.41
N SER A 169 0.21 -16.32 -9.22
CA SER A 169 0.15 -17.72 -9.67
C SER A 169 -0.96 -18.49 -8.94
N LYS A 170 -1.35 -19.68 -9.46
CA LYS A 170 -2.36 -20.52 -8.80
C LYS A 170 -1.94 -20.90 -7.39
N ASP A 171 -0.67 -21.25 -7.20
CA ASP A 171 -0.10 -21.59 -5.90
C ASP A 171 -0.16 -20.38 -4.96
N LEU A 172 0.16 -19.17 -5.46
CA LEU A 172 0.05 -17.96 -4.66
C LEU A 172 -1.41 -17.65 -4.28
N GLN A 173 -2.38 -17.82 -5.19
CA GLN A 173 -3.80 -17.68 -4.87
C GLN A 173 -4.27 -18.65 -3.78
N GLN A 174 -3.72 -19.86 -3.76
CA GLN A 174 -3.97 -20.79 -2.65
C GLN A 174 -3.40 -20.26 -1.33
N VAL A 175 -2.19 -19.70 -1.32
CA VAL A 175 -1.61 -19.06 -0.13
C VAL A 175 -2.49 -17.90 0.33
N LEU A 176 -2.94 -17.03 -0.60
CA LEU A 176 -3.82 -15.90 -0.31
C LEU A 176 -5.08 -16.31 0.46
N SER A 177 -5.63 -17.49 0.18
CA SER A 177 -6.85 -17.99 0.86
C SER A 177 -6.70 -18.25 2.36
N THR A 178 -5.47 -18.34 2.85
CA THR A 178 -5.16 -18.62 4.26
C THR A 178 -4.52 -17.45 4.99
N LEU A 179 -4.17 -16.38 4.28
CA LEU A 179 -3.46 -15.23 4.84
C LEU A 179 -4.30 -14.46 5.86
N SER A 180 -3.63 -14.05 6.93
CA SER A 180 -4.21 -13.12 7.91
C SER A 180 -3.86 -11.66 7.59
N SER A 181 -2.77 -11.40 6.87
CA SER A 181 -2.31 -10.06 6.51
C SER A 181 -1.83 -10.03 5.07
N LEU A 182 -2.34 -9.06 4.30
CA LEU A 182 -1.88 -8.74 2.95
C LEU A 182 -1.49 -7.26 2.90
N ARG A 183 -0.24 -6.99 2.52
CA ARG A 183 0.25 -5.64 2.20
C ARG A 183 0.70 -5.61 0.74
N MET A 184 0.24 -4.62 0.00
CA MET A 184 0.61 -4.45 -1.40
C MET A 184 0.80 -2.97 -1.74
N ASN A 185 1.94 -2.66 -2.34
CA ASN A 185 2.22 -1.37 -2.96
C ASN A 185 2.22 -1.57 -4.46
N VAL A 186 1.31 -0.92 -5.17
CA VAL A 186 1.13 -1.05 -6.60
C VAL A 186 1.87 0.07 -7.32
N MET A 187 2.75 -0.32 -8.24
CA MET A 187 3.50 0.59 -9.09
C MET A 187 2.95 0.54 -10.51
N HIS A 188 2.92 1.73 -11.12
CA HIS A 188 2.55 1.95 -12.50
C HIS A 188 3.73 2.56 -13.25
N GLU A 189 3.78 2.33 -14.55
CA GLU A 189 4.73 3.04 -15.42
C GLU A 189 4.36 4.52 -15.49
N LEU A 190 5.30 5.34 -15.06
CA LEU A 190 5.20 6.79 -15.08
C LEU A 190 5.76 7.33 -16.40
N GLN A 191 5.11 8.34 -16.93
CA GLN A 191 5.53 9.08 -18.11
C GLN A 191 5.60 10.57 -17.75
N PRO A 192 6.71 11.02 -17.14
CA PRO A 192 6.83 12.40 -16.64
C PRO A 192 6.60 13.48 -17.71
N SER A 193 6.78 13.14 -18.99
CA SER A 193 6.54 14.04 -20.12
C SER A 193 5.05 14.21 -20.47
N CYS A 194 4.19 13.25 -20.10
CA CYS A 194 2.74 13.28 -20.33
C CYS A 194 1.99 12.52 -19.20
N PRO A 195 2.02 12.99 -17.95
CA PRO A 195 1.43 12.28 -16.81
C PRO A 195 -0.08 12.05 -16.98
N GLU A 196 -0.78 12.89 -17.75
CA GLU A 196 -2.19 12.71 -18.10
C GLU A 196 -2.49 11.40 -18.84
N ASN A 197 -1.48 10.79 -19.49
CA ASN A 197 -1.64 9.53 -20.22
C ASN A 197 -1.49 8.29 -19.32
N GLU A 198 -0.93 8.43 -18.11
CA GLU A 198 -0.64 7.31 -17.21
C GLU A 198 -1.92 6.56 -16.81
N LEU A 199 -2.95 7.31 -16.44
CA LEU A 199 -4.28 6.79 -16.06
C LEU A 199 -5.06 6.22 -17.26
N GLU A 200 -4.69 6.60 -18.47
CA GLU A 200 -5.37 6.18 -19.70
C GLU A 200 -4.89 4.81 -20.21
N LYS A 201 -3.78 4.29 -19.68
CA LYS A 201 -3.21 2.98 -20.00
C LYS A 201 -4.21 1.86 -19.71
N LYS A 202 -4.35 0.94 -20.67
CA LYS A 202 -5.34 -0.14 -20.61
C LYS A 202 -5.09 -1.06 -19.42
N GLU A 203 -3.83 -1.28 -19.07
CA GLU A 203 -3.36 -2.19 -18.05
C GLU A 203 -3.63 -1.66 -16.65
N VAL A 204 -3.56 -0.35 -16.46
CA VAL A 204 -4.01 0.33 -15.23
C VAL A 204 -5.49 0.01 -15.01
N ARG A 205 -6.32 0.22 -16.04
CA ARG A 205 -7.75 -0.11 -15.98
C ARG A 205 -8.01 -1.60 -15.72
N GLU A 206 -7.35 -2.48 -16.46
CA GLU A 206 -7.52 -3.94 -16.31
C GLU A 206 -7.14 -4.41 -14.90
N PHE A 207 -6.10 -3.81 -14.33
CA PHE A 207 -5.65 -4.15 -12.99
C PHE A 207 -6.72 -3.86 -11.94
N TYR A 208 -7.18 -2.63 -11.87
CA TYR A 208 -8.14 -2.20 -10.85
C TYR A 208 -9.56 -2.74 -11.09
N ALA A 209 -9.98 -2.90 -12.35
CA ALA A 209 -11.30 -3.43 -12.65
C ALA A 209 -11.39 -4.95 -12.41
N ASN A 210 -10.32 -5.70 -12.75
CA ASN A 210 -10.38 -7.16 -12.80
C ASN A 210 -9.31 -7.83 -11.93
N ILE A 211 -8.02 -7.56 -12.15
CA ILE A 211 -6.93 -8.34 -11.53
C ILE A 211 -6.90 -8.20 -10.00
N LEU A 212 -6.89 -6.97 -9.48
CA LEU A 212 -6.83 -6.68 -8.06
C LEU A 212 -8.07 -7.24 -7.32
N PRO A 213 -9.33 -6.92 -7.71
CA PRO A 213 -10.51 -7.53 -7.11
C PRO A 213 -10.52 -9.06 -7.18
N SER A 214 -10.31 -9.64 -8.35
CA SER A 214 -10.62 -11.06 -8.60
C SER A 214 -9.51 -12.02 -8.20
N MET A 215 -8.26 -11.66 -8.42
CA MET A 215 -7.12 -12.56 -8.25
C MET A 215 -6.34 -12.30 -6.97
N TRP A 216 -6.37 -11.06 -6.45
CA TRP A 216 -5.66 -10.72 -5.21
C TRP A 216 -6.59 -10.64 -4.00
N LEU A 217 -7.72 -9.93 -4.09
CA LEU A 217 -8.57 -9.67 -2.93
C LEU A 217 -9.58 -10.79 -2.65
N LYS A 218 -10.36 -11.23 -3.66
CA LYS A 218 -11.38 -12.28 -3.47
C LYS A 218 -10.85 -13.56 -2.82
N PRO A 219 -9.64 -14.08 -3.15
CA PRO A 219 -9.11 -15.26 -2.48
C PRO A 219 -8.96 -15.08 -0.95
N THR A 220 -8.62 -13.87 -0.49
CA THR A 220 -8.31 -13.60 0.93
C THR A 220 -9.52 -13.44 1.84
N MET A 221 -10.74 -13.29 1.28
CA MET A 221 -11.92 -12.83 2.02
C MET A 221 -12.25 -13.66 3.27
N GLY A 222 -11.99 -14.97 3.27
CA GLY A 222 -12.32 -15.83 4.41
C GLY A 222 -11.44 -15.67 5.64
N SER A 223 -10.17 -15.26 5.46
CA SER A 223 -9.12 -15.35 6.48
C SER A 223 -8.50 -14.00 6.85
N LEU A 224 -8.60 -13.00 5.96
CA LEU A 224 -7.90 -11.74 6.09
C LEU A 224 -8.35 -10.94 7.32
N ARG A 225 -7.36 -10.46 8.08
CA ARG A 225 -7.51 -9.58 9.25
C ARG A 225 -6.85 -8.22 9.04
N LYS A 226 -5.84 -8.12 8.19
CA LYS A 226 -5.16 -6.87 7.87
C LYS A 226 -5.03 -6.71 6.36
N LEU A 227 -5.45 -5.57 5.84
CA LEU A 227 -5.31 -5.19 4.45
C LEU A 227 -4.63 -3.83 4.37
N SER A 228 -3.53 -3.74 3.62
CA SER A 228 -2.86 -2.48 3.31
C SER A 228 -2.63 -2.38 1.82
N LEU A 229 -3.25 -1.38 1.18
CA LEU A 229 -3.14 -1.12 -0.25
C LEU A 229 -2.66 0.30 -0.48
N TYR A 230 -1.54 0.43 -1.18
CA TYR A 230 -0.98 1.69 -1.64
C TYR A 230 -0.80 1.66 -3.16
N ALA A 231 -0.86 2.81 -3.78
CA ALA A 231 -0.52 2.98 -5.19
C ALA A 231 0.21 4.31 -5.40
N ASN A 232 1.11 4.35 -6.40
CA ASN A 232 1.79 5.58 -6.82
C ASN A 232 0.92 6.50 -7.68
N LEU A 233 -0.31 6.08 -7.99
CA LEU A 233 -1.34 6.89 -8.64
C LEU A 233 -2.58 6.93 -7.73
N TYR A 234 -3.37 8.00 -7.87
CA TYR A 234 -4.72 8.04 -7.35
C TYR A 234 -5.58 6.93 -7.98
N TRP A 235 -6.38 6.26 -7.15
CA TRP A 235 -7.21 5.12 -7.58
C TRP A 235 -8.55 5.10 -6.84
N GLY A 236 -9.48 4.25 -7.29
CA GLY A 236 -10.85 4.21 -6.76
C GLY A 236 -11.84 4.75 -7.78
N PHE A 237 -11.68 6.02 -8.15
CA PHE A 237 -12.51 6.69 -9.15
C PHE A 237 -12.04 6.43 -10.59
N TYR A 238 -10.82 6.85 -10.90
CA TYR A 238 -10.24 6.76 -12.23
C TYR A 238 -8.74 6.48 -12.08
N PRO A 239 -8.28 5.22 -12.23
CA PRO A 239 -9.04 4.06 -12.70
C PRO A 239 -10.14 3.61 -11.73
N LYS A 240 -11.24 3.12 -12.29
CA LYS A 240 -12.36 2.56 -11.53
C LYS A 240 -11.91 1.30 -10.78
N PHE A 241 -12.17 1.27 -9.48
CA PHE A 241 -12.06 0.08 -8.66
C PHE A 241 -13.40 -0.27 -8.04
N SER A 242 -13.90 -1.49 -8.30
CA SER A 242 -15.18 -1.96 -7.74
C SER A 242 -14.96 -2.80 -6.49
N LEU A 243 -15.63 -2.41 -5.41
CA LEU A 243 -15.71 -3.16 -4.15
C LEU A 243 -16.81 -4.24 -4.17
N GLU A 244 -17.50 -4.41 -5.30
CA GLU A 244 -18.61 -5.35 -5.43
C GLU A 244 -18.16 -6.79 -5.20
N GLY A 245 -18.83 -7.45 -4.24
CA GLY A 245 -18.53 -8.83 -3.86
C GLY A 245 -17.20 -9.01 -3.14
N ILE A 246 -16.59 -7.92 -2.63
CA ILE A 246 -15.41 -7.97 -1.75
C ILE A 246 -15.85 -7.68 -0.32
N HIS A 247 -15.81 -8.68 0.56
CA HIS A 247 -16.06 -8.48 1.98
C HIS A 247 -15.22 -9.43 2.83
N CYS A 248 -14.39 -8.87 3.70
CA CYS A 248 -13.53 -9.61 4.63
C CYS A 248 -14.11 -9.56 6.05
N PRO A 249 -14.97 -10.52 6.48
CA PRO A 249 -15.68 -10.44 7.76
C PRO A 249 -14.77 -10.37 8.99
N ASN A 250 -13.52 -10.83 8.88
CA ASN A 250 -12.55 -10.85 9.97
C ASN A 250 -11.59 -9.64 9.98
N LEU A 251 -11.83 -8.62 9.13
CA LEU A 251 -10.95 -7.47 8.95
C LEU A 251 -10.86 -6.62 10.24
N GLN A 252 -9.65 -6.48 10.75
CA GLN A 252 -9.33 -5.73 11.98
C GLN A 252 -8.54 -4.47 11.68
N SER A 253 -7.73 -4.45 10.62
CA SER A 253 -6.95 -3.30 10.20
C SER A 253 -7.11 -3.06 8.71
N LEU A 254 -7.42 -1.82 8.34
CA LEU A 254 -7.49 -1.37 6.95
C LEU A 254 -6.58 -0.15 6.76
N THR A 255 -5.73 -0.21 5.75
CA THR A 255 -4.90 0.90 5.31
C THR A 255 -5.08 1.13 3.82
N LEU A 256 -5.35 2.38 3.46
CA LEU A 256 -5.48 2.82 2.08
C LEU A 256 -4.55 4.01 1.85
N GLY A 257 -3.76 3.96 0.78
CA GLY A 257 -2.91 5.05 0.30
C GLY A 257 -3.37 5.54 -1.08
N ASN A 258 -3.49 6.85 -1.29
CA ASN A 258 -3.94 7.45 -2.56
C ASN A 258 -5.34 6.98 -3.04
N PHE A 259 -6.19 6.52 -2.13
CA PHE A 259 -7.54 6.06 -2.48
C PHE A 259 -8.53 7.23 -2.50
N CYS A 260 -9.16 7.45 -3.66
CA CYS A 260 -10.12 8.53 -3.86
C CYS A 260 -11.56 8.10 -3.54
N PHE A 261 -12.20 8.85 -2.65
CA PHE A 261 -13.61 8.68 -2.31
C PHE A 261 -14.50 9.56 -3.18
N PHE A 262 -15.55 9.00 -3.78
CA PHE A 262 -16.45 9.71 -4.69
C PHE A 262 -17.91 9.21 -4.62
N GLU A 263 -18.18 8.13 -3.87
CA GLU A 263 -19.52 7.58 -3.72
C GLU A 263 -19.74 6.92 -2.35
N ASP A 264 -21.00 6.87 -1.92
CA ASP A 264 -21.38 6.33 -0.61
C ASP A 264 -21.05 4.84 -0.45
N GLN A 265 -21.03 4.08 -1.55
CA GLN A 265 -20.71 2.65 -1.52
C GLN A 265 -19.31 2.37 -0.94
N GLN A 266 -18.35 3.28 -1.13
CA GLN A 266 -17.00 3.14 -0.57
C GLN A 266 -17.00 3.32 0.96
N LEU A 267 -17.78 4.29 1.47
CA LEU A 267 -17.98 4.47 2.90
C LEU A 267 -18.74 3.28 3.50
N ASP A 268 -19.83 2.87 2.87
CA ASP A 268 -20.65 1.73 3.31
C ASP A 268 -19.83 0.44 3.35
N TRP A 269 -18.91 0.25 2.41
CA TRP A 269 -18.00 -0.89 2.42
C TRP A 269 -17.11 -0.89 3.67
N ILE A 270 -16.50 0.24 4.05
CA ILE A 270 -15.71 0.34 5.30
C ILE A 270 -16.59 0.05 6.52
N LEU A 271 -17.80 0.62 6.56
CA LEU A 271 -18.75 0.42 7.65
C LEU A 271 -19.28 -1.01 7.73
N SER A 272 -19.26 -1.77 6.62
CA SER A 272 -19.64 -3.18 6.61
C SER A 272 -18.77 -4.04 7.54
N HIS A 273 -17.56 -3.58 7.88
CA HIS A 273 -16.64 -4.23 8.83
C HIS A 273 -16.80 -3.76 10.28
N SER A 274 -17.89 -3.06 10.60
CA SER A 274 -18.17 -2.49 11.94
C SER A 274 -17.99 -3.44 13.12
N SER A 275 -18.23 -4.75 12.91
CA SER A 275 -18.13 -5.77 13.96
C SER A 275 -16.70 -6.19 14.30
N THR A 276 -15.73 -5.91 13.43
CA THR A 276 -14.35 -6.42 13.56
C THR A 276 -13.26 -5.37 13.42
N LEU A 277 -13.53 -4.28 12.68
CA LEU A 277 -12.56 -3.24 12.37
C LEU A 277 -12.13 -2.47 13.63
N GLN A 278 -10.82 -2.44 13.88
CA GLN A 278 -10.19 -1.84 15.05
C GLN A 278 -9.21 -0.73 14.68
N GLU A 279 -8.62 -0.79 13.49
CA GLU A 279 -7.64 0.17 13.01
C GLU A 279 -7.99 0.60 11.57
N LEU A 280 -7.97 1.91 11.33
CA LEU A 280 -8.22 2.51 10.02
C LEU A 280 -7.18 3.60 9.76
N TYR A 281 -6.44 3.46 8.67
CA TYR A 281 -5.40 4.40 8.23
C TYR A 281 -5.71 4.87 6.81
N LEU A 282 -5.83 6.19 6.63
CA LEU A 282 -6.12 6.85 5.36
C LEU A 282 -4.97 7.80 5.04
N ASP A 283 -4.07 7.37 4.18
CA ASP A 283 -2.81 8.05 3.86
C ASP A 283 -2.96 8.71 2.49
N ASP A 284 -2.89 10.04 2.40
CA ASP A 284 -3.12 10.80 1.17
C ASP A 284 -4.40 10.39 0.41
N CYS A 285 -5.48 10.09 1.14
CA CYS A 285 -6.78 9.74 0.55
C CYS A 285 -7.65 10.99 0.42
N PRO A 286 -7.99 11.46 -0.80
CA PRO A 286 -8.89 12.60 -0.96
C PRO A 286 -10.36 12.19 -1.17
N ILE A 287 -11.28 13.14 -0.93
CA ILE A 287 -12.65 13.09 -1.45
C ILE A 287 -12.72 13.87 -2.76
N LEU A 288 -13.15 13.22 -3.83
CA LEU A 288 -13.52 13.87 -5.09
C LEU A 288 -14.88 14.54 -4.94
N PHE A 289 -14.87 15.83 -4.58
CA PHE A 289 -16.11 16.59 -4.42
C PHE A 289 -16.71 16.98 -5.78
N GLN A 290 -15.89 17.04 -6.83
CA GLN A 290 -16.32 17.34 -8.19
C GLN A 290 -15.54 16.54 -9.23
N ALA A 291 -16.23 16.11 -10.28
CA ALA A 291 -15.60 15.53 -11.46
C ALA A 291 -16.20 16.08 -12.74
N ARG A 292 -15.34 16.45 -13.69
CA ARG A 292 -15.67 16.81 -15.06
C ARG A 292 -15.14 15.74 -15.99
N ILE A 293 -16.06 15.10 -16.71
CA ILE A 293 -15.76 14.09 -17.73
C ILE A 293 -16.05 14.72 -19.10
N LEU A 294 -15.11 14.66 -20.03
CA LEU A 294 -15.36 15.20 -21.37
C LEU A 294 -16.48 14.40 -22.04
N ASN A 295 -17.24 15.05 -22.90
CA ASN A 295 -18.28 14.39 -23.69
C ASN A 295 -17.69 13.56 -24.85
N LEU A 296 -16.78 12.65 -24.51
CA LEU A 296 -16.10 11.72 -25.40
C LEU A 296 -16.49 10.31 -24.98
N GLU A 297 -17.04 9.52 -25.91
CA GLU A 297 -17.60 8.20 -25.60
C GLU A 297 -16.57 7.26 -24.95
N TRP A 298 -15.31 7.34 -25.37
CA TRP A 298 -14.23 6.52 -24.81
C TRP A 298 -13.91 6.86 -23.35
N GLN A 299 -14.07 8.12 -22.92
CA GLN A 299 -13.83 8.54 -21.54
C GLN A 299 -15.05 8.23 -20.67
N LEU A 300 -16.26 8.46 -21.20
CA LEU A 300 -17.51 8.08 -20.55
C LEU A 300 -17.58 6.56 -20.30
N ALA A 301 -17.04 5.74 -21.20
CA ALA A 301 -16.97 4.28 -21.03
C ALA A 301 -15.99 3.84 -19.91
N LYS A 302 -15.06 4.71 -19.50
CA LYS A 302 -14.09 4.45 -18.43
C LYS A 302 -14.55 5.01 -17.08
N CYS A 303 -15.45 6.00 -17.09
CA CYS A 303 -15.97 6.64 -15.89
C CYS A 303 -16.79 5.65 -15.03
N PRO A 304 -16.62 5.62 -13.69
CA PRO A 304 -17.43 4.76 -12.83
C PRO A 304 -18.87 5.25 -12.67
N LEU A 305 -19.14 6.53 -12.94
CA LEU A 305 -20.42 7.17 -12.68
C LEU A 305 -21.42 6.94 -13.83
N PRO A 306 -22.68 6.61 -13.52
CA PRO A 306 -23.72 6.56 -14.53
C PRO A 306 -24.06 7.97 -15.03
N ARG A 307 -24.39 8.12 -16.32
CA ARG A 307 -24.79 9.42 -16.89
C ARG A 307 -25.98 10.07 -16.16
N SER A 308 -26.84 9.26 -15.55
CA SER A 308 -27.99 9.76 -14.78
C SER A 308 -27.61 10.49 -13.48
N SER A 309 -26.40 10.29 -12.96
CA SER A 309 -25.89 11.03 -11.80
C SER A 309 -25.10 12.28 -12.17
N MET A 310 -24.96 12.58 -13.46
CA MET A 310 -24.16 13.69 -13.97
C MET A 310 -25.01 14.71 -14.71
N GLU A 311 -24.61 15.96 -14.64
CA GLU A 311 -25.22 17.07 -15.37
C GLU A 311 -24.41 17.35 -16.63
N PHE A 312 -25.05 17.30 -17.79
CA PHE A 312 -24.41 17.73 -19.03
C PHE A 312 -24.38 19.26 -19.10
N ARG A 313 -23.21 19.84 -19.34
CA ARG A 313 -23.04 21.28 -19.58
C ARG A 313 -22.36 21.49 -20.92
N THR A 314 -22.99 22.30 -21.77
CA THR A 314 -22.37 22.78 -23.00
C THR A 314 -21.25 23.75 -22.66
N GLY A 315 -20.07 23.48 -23.18
CA GLY A 315 -18.92 24.33 -23.01
C GLY A 315 -19.09 25.66 -23.74
N GLY A 316 -18.62 26.76 -23.13
CA GLY A 316 -18.49 28.04 -23.81
C GLY A 316 -17.35 28.02 -24.85
N LYS A 317 -17.01 29.16 -25.45
CA LYS A 317 -15.94 29.26 -26.47
C LYS A 317 -14.56 28.76 -26.03
N ALA A 318 -14.32 28.59 -24.72
CA ALA A 318 -13.02 28.25 -24.14
C ALA A 318 -13.01 26.89 -23.42
N CYS A 319 -14.13 26.17 -23.35
CA CYS A 319 -14.24 24.93 -22.57
C CYS A 319 -14.98 23.89 -23.41
N SER A 320 -14.51 22.65 -23.44
CA SER A 320 -15.20 21.54 -24.14
C SER A 320 -16.46 21.12 -23.38
N ASP A 321 -17.48 20.68 -24.12
CA ASP A 321 -18.67 20.02 -23.57
C ASP A 321 -18.27 18.89 -22.61
N GLY A 322 -18.96 18.84 -21.47
CA GLY A 322 -18.61 17.91 -20.42
C GLY A 322 -19.80 17.52 -19.54
N TRP A 323 -19.63 16.38 -18.89
CA TRP A 323 -20.51 15.88 -17.85
C TRP A 323 -19.90 16.21 -16.50
N TYR A 324 -20.71 16.80 -15.62
CA TYR A 324 -20.29 17.27 -14.32
C TYR A 324 -20.96 16.44 -13.24
N TYR A 325 -20.16 15.97 -12.30
CA TYR A 325 -20.59 15.28 -11.10
C TYR A 325 -20.20 16.09 -9.88
N HIS A 326 -21.08 16.11 -8.88
CA HIS A 326 -20.79 16.68 -7.58
C HIS A 326 -21.09 15.63 -6.52
N TYR A 327 -20.10 15.30 -5.70
CA TYR A 327 -20.28 14.39 -4.58
C TYR A 327 -20.64 15.19 -3.33
N PRO A 328 -21.83 14.99 -2.73
CA PRO A 328 -22.31 15.85 -1.66
C PRO A 328 -21.67 15.58 -0.29
N ARG A 329 -20.96 14.46 -0.12
CA ARG A 329 -20.33 14.16 1.17
C ARG A 329 -18.97 14.81 1.29
N GLN A 330 -18.66 15.08 2.55
CA GLN A 330 -17.43 15.71 3.00
C GLN A 330 -16.82 14.87 4.13
N TRP A 331 -15.58 15.16 4.49
CA TRP A 331 -14.85 14.42 5.53
C TRP A 331 -15.56 14.44 6.88
N ASN A 332 -16.20 15.55 7.25
CA ASN A 332 -17.06 15.63 8.44
C ASN A 332 -18.14 14.53 8.49
N HIS A 333 -18.75 14.20 7.36
CA HIS A 333 -19.74 13.13 7.24
C HIS A 333 -19.08 11.76 7.41
N TYR A 334 -17.91 11.55 6.81
CA TYR A 334 -17.13 10.31 6.97
C TYR A 334 -16.71 10.10 8.42
N PHE A 335 -16.15 11.12 9.07
CA PHE A 335 -15.74 11.04 10.47
C PHE A 335 -16.93 10.79 11.40
N ALA A 336 -18.07 11.45 11.19
CA ALA A 336 -19.29 11.18 11.96
C ALA A 336 -19.84 9.76 11.72
N SER A 337 -19.76 9.26 10.49
CA SER A 337 -20.10 7.88 10.14
C SER A 337 -19.16 6.86 10.78
N PHE A 338 -17.84 7.11 10.80
CA PHE A 338 -16.89 6.26 11.51
C PHE A 338 -17.12 6.30 13.01
N GLU A 339 -17.37 7.50 13.55
CA GLU A 339 -17.69 7.69 14.95
C GLU A 339 -18.87 6.79 15.31
N THR A 340 -20.00 6.89 14.64
CA THR A 340 -21.22 6.13 15.00
C THR A 340 -21.22 4.68 14.55
N GLY A 341 -20.63 4.38 13.39
CA GLY A 341 -20.73 3.10 12.69
C GLY A 341 -19.59 2.11 12.96
N LEU A 342 -18.47 2.54 13.56
CA LEU A 342 -17.35 1.65 13.88
C LEU A 342 -17.15 1.53 15.41
N PRO A 343 -17.97 0.74 16.12
CA PRO A 343 -17.96 0.66 17.58
C PRO A 343 -16.67 0.06 18.17
N HIS A 344 -15.93 -0.72 17.39
CA HIS A 344 -14.68 -1.37 17.81
C HIS A 344 -13.42 -0.62 17.39
N LEU A 345 -13.55 0.53 16.71
CA LEU A 345 -12.41 1.34 16.29
C LEU A 345 -11.65 1.86 17.51
N ARG A 346 -10.35 1.57 17.54
CA ARG A 346 -9.42 1.97 18.60
C ARG A 346 -8.32 2.88 18.09
N ARG A 347 -7.98 2.75 16.81
CA ARG A 347 -6.97 3.57 16.16
C ARG A 347 -7.49 4.10 14.84
N PHE A 348 -7.36 5.41 14.67
CA PHE A 348 -7.67 6.10 13.44
C PHE A 348 -6.52 7.03 13.09
N ALA A 349 -6.13 7.09 11.82
CA ALA A 349 -5.21 8.10 11.32
C ALA A 349 -5.61 8.49 9.91
N ILE A 350 -5.62 9.81 9.68
CA ILE A 350 -5.69 10.42 8.36
C ILE A 350 -4.58 11.45 8.28
N GLY A 351 -3.88 11.55 7.15
CA GLY A 351 -2.82 12.52 6.97
C GLY A 351 -1.80 12.04 5.94
N HIS A 352 -0.54 12.41 6.17
CA HIS A 352 0.56 12.20 5.25
C HIS A 352 1.71 11.41 5.90
N ASN A 353 2.27 10.46 5.15
CA ASN A 353 3.49 9.76 5.52
C ASN A 353 4.73 10.43 4.91
N GLU A 354 5.74 10.80 5.71
CA GLU A 354 6.98 11.39 5.17
C GLU A 354 7.72 10.44 4.18
N ALA A 355 7.41 9.14 4.17
CA ALA A 355 7.94 8.21 3.16
C ALA A 355 7.50 8.57 1.73
N TRP A 356 6.39 9.28 1.53
CA TRP A 356 6.00 9.82 0.22
C TRP A 356 6.98 10.89 -0.28
N ARG A 357 7.64 11.61 0.64
CA ARG A 357 8.56 12.71 0.38
C ARG A 357 10.03 12.29 0.37
N SER A 358 10.33 10.99 0.40
CA SER A 358 11.72 10.56 0.28
C SER A 358 12.34 11.16 -0.99
N GLU A 359 13.64 11.43 -0.97
CA GLU A 359 14.38 11.95 -2.14
C GLU A 359 14.10 11.12 -3.41
N ASP A 360 13.72 9.85 -3.22
CA ASP A 360 12.94 9.02 -4.12
C ASP A 360 11.47 9.45 -4.22
N ARG A 361 11.14 10.36 -5.15
CA ARG A 361 9.77 10.82 -5.48
C ARG A 361 8.75 9.72 -5.82
N TYR A 362 9.15 8.45 -5.80
CA TYR A 362 8.34 7.29 -6.17
C TYR A 362 8.34 6.19 -5.09
N SER A 363 8.87 6.45 -3.90
CA SER A 363 8.81 5.49 -2.81
C SER A 363 7.41 5.47 -2.20
N LEU A 364 6.82 4.28 -2.13
CA LEU A 364 5.53 4.08 -1.47
C LEU A 364 5.76 3.66 0.00
N PRO A 365 5.01 4.21 0.97
CA PRO A 365 5.07 3.77 2.35
C PRO A 365 4.88 2.24 2.45
N PHE A 366 5.78 1.54 3.15
CA PHE A 366 5.72 0.08 3.31
C PHE A 366 6.13 -0.33 4.73
N GLU A 367 5.20 -0.92 5.48
CA GLU A 367 5.34 -1.15 6.94
C GLU A 367 5.48 0.15 7.76
N LYS A 368 4.79 1.20 7.30
CA LYS A 368 4.89 2.58 7.79
C LYS A 368 3.56 3.13 8.30
N GLU A 369 2.55 2.30 8.50
CA GLU A 369 1.20 2.73 8.89
C GLU A 369 1.17 3.44 10.25
N LEU A 370 2.08 3.07 11.16
CA LEU A 370 2.19 3.70 12.48
C LEU A 370 2.96 5.02 12.46
N ASP A 371 3.70 5.28 11.38
CA ASP A 371 4.49 6.50 11.17
C ASP A 371 3.62 7.61 10.54
N LEU A 372 2.39 7.30 10.11
CA LEU A 372 1.42 8.25 9.59
C LEU A 372 1.13 9.34 10.64
N VAL A 373 1.47 10.58 10.31
CA VAL A 373 1.24 11.74 11.16
C VAL A 373 -0.19 12.19 10.96
N PRO A 374 -1.05 12.17 12.02
CA PRO A 374 -2.43 12.60 11.85
C PRO A 374 -2.52 14.09 11.52
N GLU A 375 -3.04 14.41 10.35
CA GLU A 375 -3.16 15.78 9.82
C GLU A 375 -4.41 15.89 8.93
N LEU A 376 -5.05 17.06 8.93
CA LEU A 376 -6.16 17.36 8.03
C LEU A 376 -5.60 18.22 6.89
N MET A 377 -5.29 17.57 5.77
CA MET A 377 -4.53 18.19 4.68
C MET A 377 -5.36 19.19 3.87
N GLU A 378 -4.71 20.14 3.20
CA GLU A 378 -5.37 21.15 2.33
C GLU A 378 -6.03 20.47 1.13
N ASP A 379 -5.32 19.51 0.57
CA ASP A 379 -5.64 18.66 -0.58
C ASP A 379 -6.51 17.45 -0.17
N ARG A 380 -7.19 17.49 0.98
CA ARG A 380 -8.16 16.43 1.36
C ARG A 380 -9.38 16.35 0.43
N TYR A 381 -9.61 17.38 -0.38
CA TYR A 381 -10.61 17.41 -1.43
C TYR A 381 -9.91 17.57 -2.78
N PHE A 382 -10.41 16.89 -3.81
CA PHE A 382 -9.83 16.96 -5.14
C PHE A 382 -10.92 17.19 -6.19
N LEU A 383 -10.55 17.84 -7.29
CA LEU A 383 -11.33 17.87 -8.52
C LEU A 383 -10.71 16.94 -9.56
N PHE A 384 -11.55 16.17 -10.24
CA PHE A 384 -11.13 15.44 -11.43
C PHE A 384 -11.52 16.20 -12.70
N ASP A 385 -10.57 16.55 -13.57
CA ASP A 385 -10.87 17.10 -14.90
C ASP A 385 -10.25 16.23 -15.99
N GLY A 386 -11.12 15.56 -16.75
CA GLY A 386 -10.72 14.69 -17.85
C GLY A 386 -10.08 15.39 -19.05
N GLY A 387 -10.02 16.73 -19.09
CA GLY A 387 -9.42 17.51 -20.16
C GLY A 387 -8.22 18.37 -19.78
N THR A 388 -7.78 18.34 -18.52
CA THR A 388 -6.66 19.16 -18.04
C THR A 388 -5.40 18.31 -17.88
N GLY A 389 -4.31 18.74 -18.52
CA GLY A 389 -2.94 18.32 -18.19
C GLY A 389 -2.28 19.40 -17.33
N PRO A 390 -1.25 19.08 -16.53
CA PRO A 390 -0.47 17.84 -16.54
C PRO A 390 -1.08 16.68 -15.70
N SER A 391 -2.04 16.94 -14.81
CA SER A 391 -2.71 15.91 -14.01
C SER A 391 -4.23 16.05 -14.10
N GLN A 392 -4.94 14.91 -14.23
CA GLN A 392 -6.40 14.88 -14.19
C GLN A 392 -6.94 15.11 -12.77
N PHE A 393 -6.14 14.83 -11.75
CA PHE A 393 -6.44 15.04 -10.34
C PHE A 393 -5.81 16.33 -9.88
N THR A 394 -6.64 17.27 -9.44
CA THR A 394 -6.22 18.64 -9.15
C THR A 394 -6.64 19.04 -7.74
N GLY A 395 -5.65 19.53 -6.98
CA GLY A 395 -5.82 20.16 -5.68
C GLY A 395 -6.15 21.66 -5.79
N PRO A 396 -6.34 22.34 -4.65
CA PRO A 396 -6.74 23.75 -4.60
C PRO A 396 -5.66 24.68 -5.17
N GLU A 397 -4.39 24.28 -5.08
CA GLU A 397 -3.21 25.03 -5.57
C GLU A 397 -3.20 25.32 -7.08
N TYR A 398 -3.91 24.52 -7.89
CA TYR A 398 -3.90 24.66 -9.36
C TYR A 398 -5.06 25.53 -9.90
N TYR A 399 -6.04 25.90 -9.06
CA TYR A 399 -7.19 26.72 -9.48
C TYR A 399 -7.20 28.08 -8.77
N ASN A 400 -7.01 29.15 -9.54
CA ASN A 400 -6.92 30.54 -9.08
C ASN A 400 -8.27 31.27 -9.10
N THR A 401 -9.38 30.52 -9.14
CA THR A 401 -10.74 31.07 -9.24
C THR A 401 -11.51 30.74 -7.97
N ASP A 402 -12.18 31.73 -7.39
CA ASP A 402 -13.09 31.64 -6.23
C ASP A 402 -14.32 30.72 -6.47
N GLU A 403 -14.19 29.61 -7.21
CA GLU A 403 -15.25 28.60 -7.41
C GLU A 403 -15.23 27.56 -6.27
N ASP A 404 -16.32 27.51 -5.51
CA ASP A 404 -16.95 26.42 -4.74
C ASP A 404 -16.09 25.29 -4.11
N TRP A 405 -14.81 25.52 -3.80
CA TRP A 405 -14.04 24.58 -3.00
C TRP A 405 -14.72 24.38 -1.64
N PRO A 406 -14.84 23.14 -1.11
CA PRO A 406 -15.55 22.89 0.15
C PRO A 406 -15.04 23.76 1.31
N GLN A 407 -15.84 24.74 1.72
CA GLN A 407 -15.59 25.61 2.87
C GLN A 407 -16.06 24.94 4.17
N CYS A 408 -15.46 23.80 4.51
CA CYS A 408 -15.90 22.94 5.63
C CYS A 408 -14.77 22.57 6.62
N GLU A 409 -13.73 23.40 6.69
CA GLU A 409 -12.56 23.15 7.54
C GLU A 409 -12.91 22.95 9.02
N ASP A 410 -13.77 23.83 9.55
CA ASP A 410 -14.15 23.77 10.96
C ASP A 410 -15.04 22.55 11.24
N GLU A 411 -15.95 22.21 10.34
CA GLU A 411 -16.79 21.03 10.43
C GLU A 411 -15.97 19.75 10.39
N ASP A 412 -15.06 19.62 9.42
CA ASP A 412 -14.15 18.48 9.26
C ASP A 412 -13.29 18.31 10.53
N ARG A 413 -12.67 19.40 11.00
CA ARG A 413 -11.85 19.43 12.20
C ARG A 413 -12.63 19.04 13.46
N ASN A 414 -13.85 19.55 13.61
CA ASN A 414 -14.67 19.27 14.77
C ASN A 414 -15.15 17.81 14.79
N ALA A 415 -15.54 17.28 13.63
CA ALA A 415 -15.93 15.87 13.49
C ALA A 415 -14.74 14.93 13.73
N LEU A 416 -13.54 15.26 13.21
CA LEU A 416 -12.32 14.50 13.46
C LEU A 416 -11.95 14.49 14.95
N LYS A 417 -12.03 15.65 15.63
CA LYS A 417 -11.82 15.74 17.09
C LYS A 417 -12.85 14.92 17.86
N ALA A 418 -14.11 14.89 17.42
CA ALA A 418 -15.15 14.07 18.04
C ALA A 418 -14.82 12.58 17.92
N LEU A 419 -14.42 12.12 16.73
CA LEU A 419 -13.96 10.75 16.49
C LEU A 419 -12.79 10.38 17.41
N TYR A 420 -11.75 11.21 17.50
CA TYR A 420 -10.60 10.96 18.37
C TYR A 420 -10.98 10.87 19.85
N ARG A 421 -11.88 11.74 20.32
CA ARG A 421 -12.42 11.67 21.69
C ARG A 421 -13.17 10.36 21.93
N LYS A 422 -13.99 9.91 20.98
CA LYS A 422 -14.74 8.65 21.09
C LYS A 422 -13.81 7.45 21.24
N ILE A 423 -12.79 7.36 20.39
CA ILE A 423 -11.85 6.23 20.41
C ILE A 423 -10.76 6.36 21.49
N LYS A 424 -10.74 7.48 22.23
CA LYS A 424 -9.77 7.80 23.30
C LYS A 424 -8.31 7.82 22.81
N GLN A 425 -8.10 8.15 21.55
CA GLN A 425 -6.76 8.32 20.97
C GLN A 425 -6.29 9.75 21.25
N GLN A 426 -5.15 9.88 21.93
CA GLN A 426 -4.51 11.18 22.13
C GLN A 426 -3.73 11.55 20.87
N VAL A 427 -4.12 12.66 20.25
CA VAL A 427 -3.43 13.26 19.10
C VAL A 427 -3.15 14.72 19.46
N ASP A 428 -1.97 15.22 19.10
CA ASP A 428 -1.62 16.62 19.31
C ASP A 428 -2.48 17.52 18.42
N SER A 429 -3.67 17.86 18.92
CA SER A 429 -4.66 18.63 18.18
C SER A 429 -4.28 20.09 17.94
N GLY A 430 -3.13 20.54 18.46
CA GLY A 430 -2.59 21.88 18.26
C GLY A 430 -1.90 22.11 16.92
N LYS A 431 -1.67 21.07 16.12
CA LYS A 431 -0.92 21.13 14.84
C LYS A 431 -1.71 20.71 13.60
N PHE A 432 -3.03 20.61 13.67
CA PHE A 432 -3.86 20.58 12.46
C PHE A 432 -3.87 21.98 11.79
N GLU A 433 -2.70 22.60 11.64
CA GLU A 433 -2.52 23.80 10.84
C GLU A 433 -2.43 23.31 9.40
N VAL A 434 -3.23 23.90 8.52
CA VAL A 434 -3.13 23.64 7.08
C VAL A 434 -1.72 24.09 6.67
N ARG A 435 -0.84 23.14 6.35
CA ARG A 435 0.45 23.49 5.76
C ARG A 435 0.20 23.97 4.34
N HIS A 436 0.27 25.28 4.14
CA HIS A 436 0.47 25.85 2.82
C HIS A 436 1.81 25.35 2.29
N GLU A 437 1.78 24.41 1.35
CA GLU A 437 2.99 24.02 0.64
C GLU A 437 3.43 25.18 -0.25
N ASN A 438 4.47 25.90 0.18
CA ASN A 438 5.27 26.69 -0.75
C ASN A 438 6.17 25.70 -1.50
N MET A 439 5.77 25.31 -2.71
CA MET A 439 6.68 24.78 -3.73
C MET A 439 7.36 25.93 -4.49
#